data_AF-A0AAW0P5I2-F1
#
_entry.id   AF-A0AAW0P5I2-F1
#
_cell.length_a   1.000
_cell.length_b   1.000
_cell.length_c   1.000
_cell.angle_alpha   90.00
_cell.angle_beta   90.00
_cell.angle_gamma   90.00
#
_symmetry.space_group_name_H-M   'P 1'
#
loop_
_entity.id
_entity.type
_entity.pdbx_description
1 polymer ?
#
loop_
_entity_poly.entity_id
_entity_poly.type
_entity_poly.pdbx_seq_one_letter_code
_entity_poly.pdbx_strand_id
1 'polypeptide(L)'
;MPVQIPDDGDFSSFKDQCLNPEGWVPKYNKNNITVWCRAEESATVQKIKMRIVCKDVPAETVYDVLHDTPYRKKCGILLLEVSSSFEEQRLCDNEVLAPLGNDFLIINYSVKHPQHPPKKDYVRAVSLLTGYLIQSTGPSSSTLYYLTQLDPKGSLPKWVVNRVSQLVAPKAMRKIYKASLKYPEWKRKHSPQLKPWLYPEQNSLPCIDPSILSLQRADSLENIDESSANEEKPAKDQSDEEQD
;
A
#
# COMPACT_ATOMS: atom_id res chain seq x y z
N MET A 1 -23.15 0.78 -7.23
CA MET A 1 -22.43 2.06 -7.37
C MET A 1 -21.37 1.88 -8.43
N PRO A 2 -21.27 2.82 -9.38
CA PRO A 2 -20.19 2.83 -10.37
C PRO A 2 -18.84 2.97 -9.67
N VAL A 3 -17.76 2.49 -10.30
CA VAL A 3 -16.39 2.79 -9.87
C VAL A 3 -16.19 4.29 -10.04
N GLN A 4 -15.61 4.94 -9.02
CA GLN A 4 -15.37 6.37 -9.02
C GLN A 4 -13.88 6.64 -8.91
N ILE A 5 -13.46 7.57 -9.73
CA ILE A 5 -12.11 8.08 -9.70
C ILE A 5 -11.95 8.91 -8.41
N PRO A 6 -10.86 8.72 -7.62
CA PRO A 6 -10.68 9.52 -6.42
C PRO A 6 -10.59 11.01 -6.72
N ASP A 7 -11.31 11.82 -5.95
CA ASP A 7 -11.31 13.28 -6.06
C ASP A 7 -10.48 13.98 -4.96
N ASP A 8 -10.37 15.31 -5.00
CA ASP A 8 -9.62 16.09 -4.01
C ASP A 8 -10.08 15.85 -2.56
N GLY A 9 -11.35 15.51 -2.35
CA GLY A 9 -11.92 15.15 -1.05
C GLY A 9 -11.36 13.83 -0.55
N ASP A 10 -11.23 12.83 -1.43
CA ASP A 10 -10.60 11.54 -1.12
C ASP A 10 -9.12 11.72 -0.74
N PHE A 11 -8.37 12.54 -1.47
CA PHE A 11 -6.96 12.84 -1.15
C PHE A 11 -6.82 13.57 0.18
N SER A 12 -7.67 14.56 0.43
CA SER A 12 -7.68 15.31 1.69
C SER A 12 -8.00 14.40 2.87
N SER A 13 -9.04 13.57 2.75
CA SER A 13 -9.42 12.56 3.74
C SER A 13 -8.30 11.54 4.01
N PHE A 14 -7.60 11.08 2.96
CA PHE A 14 -6.48 10.16 3.11
C PHE A 14 -5.31 10.82 3.86
N LYS A 15 -4.97 12.07 3.51
CA LYS A 15 -3.93 12.86 4.18
C LYS A 15 -4.25 13.05 5.65
N ASP A 16 -5.49 13.42 5.97
CA ASP A 16 -5.95 13.59 7.35
C ASP A 16 -5.85 12.29 8.14
N GLN A 17 -6.22 11.15 7.56
CA GLN A 17 -6.06 9.84 8.22
C GLN A 17 -4.60 9.50 8.51
N CYS A 18 -3.67 9.90 7.64
CA CYS A 18 -2.24 9.73 7.85
C CYS A 18 -1.72 10.61 8.99
N LEU A 19 -2.08 11.89 9.01
CA LEU A 19 -1.50 12.89 9.90
C LEU A 19 -2.21 13.00 11.27
N ASN A 20 -3.51 12.76 11.33
CA ASN A 20 -4.27 12.84 12.57
C ASN A 20 -3.94 11.63 13.48
N PRO A 21 -3.52 11.85 14.75
CA PRO A 21 -3.28 10.79 15.71
C PRO A 21 -4.55 10.20 16.33
N GLU A 22 -5.70 10.88 16.22
CA GLU A 22 -6.93 10.50 16.89
C GLU A 22 -7.46 9.13 16.40
N GLY A 23 -7.87 8.29 17.36
CA GLY A 23 -8.36 6.93 17.11
C GLY A 23 -7.28 5.91 16.72
N TRP A 24 -6.00 6.30 16.61
CA TRP A 24 -4.91 5.39 16.25
C TRP A 24 -4.19 4.85 17.48
N VAL A 25 -4.14 3.53 17.63
CA VAL A 25 -3.44 2.85 18.72
C VAL A 25 -2.03 2.44 18.26
N PRO A 26 -0.95 2.95 18.89
CA PRO A 26 0.41 2.57 18.53
C PRO A 26 0.68 1.10 18.88
N LYS A 27 1.33 0.36 17.97
CA LYS A 27 1.70 -1.05 18.12
C LYS A 27 3.20 -1.31 18.03
N TYR A 28 3.92 -0.45 17.31
CA TYR A 28 5.38 -0.54 17.16
C TYR A 28 5.97 0.86 17.03
N ASN A 29 7.11 1.11 17.67
CA ASN A 29 7.85 2.36 17.52
C ASN A 29 9.36 2.14 17.78
N LYS A 30 10.14 1.85 16.73
CA LYS A 30 11.60 1.66 16.80
C LYS A 30 12.23 1.96 15.44
N ASN A 31 13.50 2.35 15.42
CA ASN A 31 14.31 2.54 14.20
C ASN A 31 13.66 3.48 13.17
N ASN A 32 13.16 4.63 13.63
CA ASN A 32 12.43 5.63 12.82
C ASN A 32 11.12 5.12 12.20
N ILE A 33 10.66 3.92 12.57
CA ILE A 33 9.42 3.32 12.07
C ILE A 33 8.41 3.30 13.20
N THR A 34 7.20 3.77 12.90
CA THR A 34 6.07 3.70 13.80
C THR A 34 4.89 3.05 13.10
N VAL A 35 4.18 2.16 13.80
CA VAL A 35 3.00 1.45 13.29
C VAL A 35 1.85 1.65 14.26
N TRP A 36 0.69 1.99 13.71
CA TRP A 36 -0.56 2.15 14.43
C TRP A 36 -1.65 1.27 13.80
N CYS A 37 -2.61 0.89 14.62
CA CYS A 37 -3.83 0.22 14.17
C CYS A 37 -5.05 1.01 14.63
N ARG A 38 -6.10 1.01 13.82
CA ARG A 38 -7.41 1.54 14.17
C ARG A 38 -8.47 0.50 13.83
N ALA A 39 -9.31 0.18 14.81
CA ALA A 39 -10.50 -0.63 14.58
C ALA A 39 -11.55 0.21 13.85
N GLU A 40 -12.33 -0.40 12.98
CA GLU A 40 -13.41 0.25 12.23
C GLU A 40 -14.70 -0.50 12.55
N GLU A 41 -15.74 0.22 12.99
CA GLU A 41 -17.00 -0.38 13.47
C GLU A 41 -17.76 -1.11 12.35
N SER A 42 -17.63 -0.63 11.11
CA SER A 42 -18.34 -1.14 9.94
C SER A 42 -17.52 -2.10 9.08
N ALA A 43 -16.23 -2.27 9.36
CA ALA A 43 -15.34 -3.09 8.55
C ALA A 43 -14.82 -4.29 9.33
N THR A 44 -14.86 -5.47 8.71
CA THR A 44 -14.31 -6.71 9.26
C THR A 44 -12.79 -6.69 9.44
N VAL A 45 -12.11 -5.70 8.85
CA VAL A 45 -10.65 -5.56 8.82
C VAL A 45 -10.20 -4.20 9.35
N GLN A 46 -9.14 -4.22 10.17
CA GLN A 46 -8.58 -3.04 10.80
C GLN A 46 -7.80 -2.20 9.79
N LYS A 47 -7.74 -0.88 10.02
CA LYS A 47 -6.80 0.00 9.32
C LYS A 47 -5.43 -0.10 9.98
N ILE A 48 -4.39 -0.16 9.15
CA ILE A 48 -3.00 -0.13 9.59
C ILE A 48 -2.34 1.10 8.97
N LYS A 49 -1.75 1.92 9.83
CA LYS A 49 -0.96 3.08 9.45
C LYS A 49 0.48 2.83 9.84
N MET A 50 1.39 3.12 8.93
CA MET A 50 2.83 3.00 9.12
C MET A 50 3.47 4.33 8.75
N ARG A 51 4.53 4.70 9.47
CA ARG A 51 5.38 5.85 9.15
C ARG A 51 6.82 5.42 9.23
N ILE A 52 7.64 5.84 8.27
CA ILE A 52 9.10 5.78 8.33
C ILE A 52 9.70 7.16 8.02
N VAL A 53 10.72 7.55 8.78
CA VAL A 53 11.52 8.74 8.47
C VAL A 53 12.76 8.30 7.70
N CYS A 54 12.90 8.79 6.47
CA CYS A 54 14.02 8.58 5.57
C CYS A 54 14.96 9.79 5.65
N LYS A 55 16.11 9.63 6.32
CA LYS A 55 17.00 10.77 6.64
C LYS A 55 17.88 11.23 5.47
N ASP A 56 18.04 10.37 4.48
CA ASP A 56 19.02 10.46 3.38
C ASP A 56 18.40 10.05 2.02
N VAL A 57 17.07 10.11 1.92
CA VAL A 57 16.34 9.86 0.67
C VAL A 57 15.34 11.00 0.44
N PRO A 58 15.44 11.73 -0.69
CA PRO A 58 14.50 12.78 -1.03
C PRO A 58 13.13 12.20 -1.43
N ALA A 59 12.07 13.00 -1.27
CA ALA A 59 10.69 12.58 -1.49
C ALA A 59 10.45 12.04 -2.91
N GLU A 60 11.06 12.67 -3.91
CA GLU A 60 10.99 12.33 -5.32
C GLU A 60 11.56 10.92 -5.59
N THR A 61 12.62 10.54 -4.88
CA THR A 61 13.19 9.19 -5.02
C THR A 61 12.25 8.13 -4.44
N VAL A 62 11.58 8.42 -3.32
CA VAL A 62 10.55 7.51 -2.77
C VAL A 62 9.38 7.41 -3.74
N TYR A 63 8.93 8.54 -4.30
CA TYR A 63 7.85 8.60 -5.28
C TYR A 63 8.14 7.74 -6.52
N ASP A 64 9.33 7.90 -7.09
CA ASP A 64 9.77 7.12 -8.24
C ASP A 64 9.81 5.61 -7.94
N VAL A 65 10.29 5.21 -6.76
CA VAL A 65 10.39 3.80 -6.35
C VAL A 65 9.01 3.14 -6.25
N LEU A 66 8.00 3.88 -5.81
CA LEU A 66 6.63 3.38 -5.67
C LEU A 66 5.91 3.28 -7.03
N HIS A 67 6.37 4.00 -8.06
CA HIS A 67 5.80 3.96 -9.41
C HIS A 67 6.57 3.08 -10.41
N ASP A 68 7.87 2.87 -10.23
CA ASP A 68 8.67 2.09 -11.19
C ASP A 68 8.40 0.58 -11.05
N THR A 69 7.37 0.10 -11.74
CA THR A 69 6.96 -1.32 -11.75
C THR A 69 8.10 -2.30 -12.04
N PRO A 70 8.97 -2.09 -13.05
CA PRO A 70 10.18 -2.90 -13.25
C PRO A 70 11.07 -2.96 -12.01
N TYR A 71 11.32 -1.82 -11.35
CA TYR A 71 12.11 -1.78 -10.12
C TYR A 71 11.41 -2.48 -8.95
N ARG A 72 10.10 -2.27 -8.78
CA ARG A 72 9.29 -2.91 -7.73
C ARG A 72 9.34 -4.43 -7.79
N LYS A 73 9.33 -4.98 -9.00
CA LYS A 73 9.56 -6.42 -9.25
C LYS A 73 10.95 -6.85 -8.83
N LYS A 74 11.98 -6.05 -9.16
CA LYS A 74 13.39 -6.35 -8.83
C LYS A 74 13.67 -6.29 -7.33
N CYS A 75 13.20 -5.26 -6.64
CA CYS A 75 13.45 -5.07 -5.21
C CYS A 75 12.47 -5.86 -4.32
N GLY A 76 11.40 -6.41 -4.92
CA GLY A 76 10.40 -7.21 -4.23
C GLY A 76 9.45 -6.40 -3.34
N ILE A 77 9.29 -5.10 -3.60
CA ILE A 77 8.25 -4.27 -2.97
C ILE A 77 6.86 -4.73 -3.44
N LEU A 78 6.75 -5.24 -4.67
CA LEU A 78 5.49 -5.75 -5.23
C LEU A 78 4.84 -6.83 -4.36
N LEU A 79 5.63 -7.61 -3.61
CA LEU A 79 5.12 -8.68 -2.72
C LEU A 79 4.45 -8.14 -1.45
N LEU A 80 4.67 -6.86 -1.09
CA LEU A 80 4.06 -6.24 0.10
C LEU A 80 2.61 -5.82 -0.15
N GLU A 81 2.26 -5.57 -1.40
CA GLU A 81 0.88 -5.45 -1.86
C GLU A 81 0.42 -6.87 -2.21
N VAL A 82 -0.18 -7.55 -1.23
CA VAL A 82 -0.79 -8.88 -1.43
C VAL A 82 -1.53 -8.88 -2.76
N SER A 83 -1.25 -9.91 -3.55
CA SER A 83 -1.73 -10.26 -4.90
C SER A 83 -3.21 -9.92 -5.18
N SER A 84 -3.51 -8.65 -5.12
CA SER A 84 -4.56 -7.97 -5.83
C SER A 84 -3.97 -7.73 -7.19
N SER A 85 -4.75 -8.04 -8.22
CA SER A 85 -4.39 -7.90 -9.61
C SER A 85 -4.06 -6.44 -9.95
N PHE A 86 -2.87 -5.97 -9.57
CA PHE A 86 -2.24 -4.80 -10.13
C PHE A 86 -1.57 -5.23 -11.44
N GLU A 87 -2.40 -5.60 -12.41
CA GLU A 87 -2.14 -5.00 -13.71
C GLU A 87 -2.48 -3.53 -13.50
N GLU A 88 -1.51 -2.64 -13.73
CA GLU A 88 -1.73 -1.19 -13.77
C GLU A 88 -2.71 -0.89 -14.91
N GLN A 89 -3.97 -1.18 -14.66
CA GLN A 89 -5.09 -0.82 -15.48
C GLN A 89 -5.41 0.61 -15.12
N ARG A 90 -4.57 1.52 -15.62
CA ARG A 90 -4.77 2.95 -15.48
C ARG A 90 -6.04 3.29 -16.24
N LEU A 91 -7.10 3.54 -15.49
CA LEU A 91 -8.22 4.37 -15.92
C LEU A 91 -7.62 5.63 -16.53
N CYS A 92 -8.05 5.99 -17.74
CA CYS A 92 -7.64 7.28 -18.28
C CYS A 92 -7.95 8.34 -17.24
N ASP A 93 -6.95 9.18 -17.01
CA ASP A 93 -6.97 10.40 -16.21
C ASP A 93 -6.62 10.31 -14.72
N ASN A 94 -6.17 9.17 -14.14
CA ASN A 94 -6.03 9.09 -12.67
C ASN A 94 -4.72 8.54 -12.12
N GLU A 95 -3.66 9.29 -12.34
CA GLU A 95 -2.75 9.64 -11.25
C GLU A 95 -3.16 11.07 -10.86
N VAL A 96 -4.12 11.23 -9.93
CA VAL A 96 -4.48 12.56 -9.45
C VAL A 96 -3.36 13.01 -8.53
N LEU A 97 -2.35 13.58 -9.19
CA LEU A 97 -1.33 14.39 -8.60
C LEU A 97 -2.06 15.65 -8.10
N ALA A 98 -2.47 15.64 -6.84
CA ALA A 98 -2.70 16.89 -6.14
C ALA A 98 -1.35 17.28 -5.52
N PRO A 99 -0.52 18.13 -6.17
CA PRO A 99 0.60 18.74 -5.47
C PRO A 99 0.00 19.67 -4.41
N LEU A 100 -0.30 19.12 -3.24
CA LEU A 100 -0.60 19.87 -2.02
C LEU A 100 0.74 20.41 -1.47
N GLY A 101 1.44 21.22 -2.27
CA GLY A 101 2.80 21.69 -2.00
C GLY A 101 3.89 20.67 -2.39
N ASN A 102 4.77 20.36 -1.44
CA ASN A 102 5.93 19.46 -1.63
C ASN A 102 5.63 17.99 -1.25
N ASP A 103 4.35 17.65 -1.07
CA ASP A 103 3.91 16.31 -0.67
C ASP A 103 3.43 15.53 -1.90
N PHE A 104 3.69 14.22 -1.93
CA PHE A 104 3.15 13.30 -2.93
C PHE A 104 2.13 12.35 -2.29
N LEU A 105 1.03 12.10 -3.00
CA LEU A 105 0.02 11.13 -2.58
C LEU A 105 -0.21 10.10 -3.68
N ILE A 106 -0.39 8.85 -3.27
CA ILE A 106 -0.78 7.73 -4.13
C ILE A 106 -1.87 6.98 -3.38
N ILE A 107 -3.07 6.86 -3.93
CA ILE A 107 -4.15 6.08 -3.31
C ILE A 107 -4.74 5.10 -4.32
N ASN A 108 -5.15 3.96 -3.82
CA ASN A 108 -5.73 2.90 -4.61
C ASN A 108 -6.75 2.10 -3.80
N TYR A 109 -7.72 1.52 -4.50
CA TYR A 109 -8.65 0.56 -3.95
C TYR A 109 -8.96 -0.50 -5.00
N SER A 110 -9.48 -1.65 -4.56
CA SER A 110 -9.73 -2.78 -5.46
C SER A 110 -10.98 -2.58 -6.30
N VAL A 111 -10.85 -2.90 -7.59
CA VAL A 111 -11.94 -2.96 -8.57
C VAL A 111 -11.95 -4.34 -9.24
N LYS A 112 -13.08 -4.72 -9.83
CA LYS A 112 -13.22 -5.91 -10.65
C LYS A 112 -13.15 -5.51 -12.12
N HIS A 113 -12.21 -6.09 -12.85
CA HIS A 113 -12.15 -6.01 -14.30
C HIS A 113 -12.74 -7.28 -14.93
N PRO A 114 -13.64 -7.19 -15.93
CA PRO A 114 -14.27 -8.35 -16.57
C PRO A 114 -13.28 -9.38 -17.14
N GLN A 115 -12.15 -8.92 -17.68
CA GLN A 115 -11.12 -9.79 -18.26
C GLN A 115 -10.19 -10.42 -17.21
N HIS A 116 -10.28 -10.04 -15.93
CA HIS A 116 -9.51 -10.62 -14.84
C HIS A 116 -10.43 -11.17 -13.75
N PRO A 117 -11.18 -12.26 -14.01
CA PRO A 117 -12.00 -12.92 -13.01
C PRO A 117 -11.14 -13.66 -11.96
N PRO A 118 -11.70 -14.00 -10.77
CA PRO A 118 -11.01 -14.83 -9.79
C PRO A 118 -10.57 -16.17 -10.39
N LYS A 119 -9.40 -16.66 -9.96
CA LYS A 119 -8.83 -17.93 -10.41
C LYS A 119 -8.92 -18.95 -9.27
N LYS A 120 -9.27 -20.20 -9.59
CA LYS A 120 -9.55 -21.24 -8.59
C LYS A 120 -8.41 -21.47 -7.58
N ASP A 121 -7.16 -21.35 -8.05
CA ASP A 121 -5.97 -21.62 -7.23
C ASP A 121 -5.43 -20.38 -6.50
N TYR A 122 -6.14 -19.24 -6.58
CA TYR A 122 -5.69 -17.98 -6.01
C TYR A 122 -6.79 -17.31 -5.19
N VAL A 123 -6.45 -16.93 -3.96
CA VAL A 123 -7.31 -16.07 -3.15
C VAL A 123 -7.12 -14.62 -3.60
N ARG A 124 -8.23 -13.97 -3.99
CA ARG A 124 -8.24 -12.55 -4.33
C ARG A 124 -8.42 -11.71 -3.07
N ALA A 125 -7.35 -11.08 -2.62
CA ALA A 125 -7.41 -10.08 -1.57
C ALA A 125 -8.19 -8.84 -2.04
N VAL A 126 -8.78 -8.11 -1.08
CA VAL A 126 -9.54 -6.89 -1.31
C VAL A 126 -8.89 -5.74 -0.54
N SER A 127 -8.36 -4.76 -1.26
CA SER A 127 -7.92 -3.48 -0.69
C SER A 127 -9.09 -2.51 -0.69
N LEU A 128 -9.64 -2.23 0.48
CA LEU A 128 -10.71 -1.23 0.64
C LEU A 128 -10.17 0.19 0.46
N LEU A 129 -8.98 0.45 1.00
CA LEU A 129 -8.22 1.67 0.81
C LEU A 129 -6.76 1.36 1.10
N THR A 130 -5.87 1.66 0.17
CA THR A 130 -4.43 1.60 0.38
C THR A 130 -3.80 2.83 -0.25
N GLY A 131 -2.71 3.32 0.33
CA GLY A 131 -2.01 4.44 -0.26
C GLY A 131 -0.76 4.85 0.49
N TYR A 132 -0.06 5.81 -0.11
CA TYR A 132 1.17 6.39 0.38
C TYR A 132 1.02 7.91 0.44
N LEU A 133 1.52 8.50 1.52
CA LEU A 133 1.75 9.95 1.63
C LEU A 133 3.25 10.14 1.86
N ILE A 134 3.91 10.86 0.96
CA ILE A 134 5.34 11.19 1.06
C ILE A 134 5.43 12.68 1.33
N GLN A 135 6.07 13.04 2.44
CA GLN A 135 6.31 14.44 2.78
C GLN A 135 7.80 14.74 2.70
N SER A 136 8.16 15.81 1.98
CA SER A 136 9.53 16.31 2.00
C SER A 136 9.86 16.90 3.37
N THR A 137 10.97 16.48 3.96
CA THR A 137 11.50 17.07 5.21
C THR A 137 12.79 17.86 4.97
N GLY A 138 13.20 18.00 3.71
CA GLY A 138 14.39 18.69 3.26
C GLY A 138 14.85 18.21 1.88
N PRO A 139 15.93 18.79 1.31
CA PRO A 139 16.39 18.46 -0.04
C PRO A 139 16.86 17.00 -0.23
N SER A 140 17.14 16.30 0.86
CA SER A 140 17.68 14.94 0.87
C SER A 140 17.01 14.04 1.92
N SER A 141 15.85 14.45 2.44
CA SER A 141 15.12 13.71 3.47
C SER A 141 13.62 13.76 3.26
N SER A 142 12.93 12.71 3.69
CA SER A 142 11.49 12.58 3.55
C SER A 142 10.88 11.75 4.67
N THR A 143 9.57 11.87 4.84
CA THR A 143 8.77 10.98 5.68
C THR A 143 7.74 10.28 4.80
N LEU A 144 7.72 8.96 4.87
CA LEU A 144 6.75 8.13 4.16
C LEU A 144 5.72 7.59 5.16
N TYR A 145 4.45 7.89 4.89
CA TYR A 145 3.30 7.24 5.48
C TYR A 145 2.76 6.20 4.50
N TYR A 146 2.40 5.03 5.02
CA TYR A 146 1.68 3.99 4.29
C TYR A 146 0.45 3.63 5.11
N LEU A 147 -0.74 3.75 4.51
CA LEU A 147 -2.01 3.40 5.13
C LEU A 147 -2.68 2.33 4.29
N THR A 148 -3.13 1.26 4.94
CA THR A 148 -3.85 0.18 4.26
C THR A 148 -5.00 -0.35 5.11
N GLN A 149 -6.09 -0.65 4.43
CA GLN A 149 -7.23 -1.41 4.90
C GLN A 149 -7.43 -2.58 3.92
N LEU A 150 -6.72 -3.67 4.20
CA LEU A 150 -6.65 -4.84 3.35
C LEU A 150 -7.36 -6.02 4.02
N ASP A 151 -8.24 -6.66 3.28
CA ASP A 151 -8.77 -7.98 3.60
C ASP A 151 -8.04 -9.02 2.74
N PRO A 152 -7.11 -9.82 3.31
CA PRO A 152 -6.40 -10.84 2.55
C PRO A 152 -7.33 -11.97 2.07
N LYS A 153 -8.55 -12.06 2.61
CA LYS A 153 -9.50 -13.16 2.40
C LYS A 153 -8.89 -14.53 2.76
N GLY A 154 -9.65 -15.60 2.53
CA GLY A 154 -9.23 -16.98 2.83
C GLY A 154 -9.50 -17.41 4.28
N SER A 155 -9.06 -18.61 4.64
CA SER A 155 -9.43 -19.30 5.89
C SER A 155 -8.69 -18.79 7.14
N LEU A 156 -7.87 -17.75 7.04
CA LEU A 156 -7.14 -17.22 8.19
C LEU A 156 -8.08 -16.42 9.10
N PRO A 157 -8.14 -16.72 10.41
CA PRO A 157 -8.92 -15.91 11.34
C PRO A 157 -8.44 -14.46 11.32
N LYS A 158 -9.37 -13.50 11.38
CA LYS A 158 -9.08 -12.05 11.29
C LYS A 158 -8.06 -11.58 12.34
N TRP A 159 -8.07 -12.15 13.54
CA TRP A 159 -7.09 -11.81 14.58
C TRP A 159 -5.66 -12.21 14.17
N VAL A 160 -5.50 -13.33 13.46
CA VAL A 160 -4.22 -13.78 12.90
C VAL A 160 -3.74 -12.81 11.84
N VAL A 161 -4.63 -12.42 10.92
CA VAL A 161 -4.34 -11.41 9.88
C VAL A 161 -3.85 -10.10 10.50
N ASN A 162 -4.53 -9.61 11.53
CA ASN A 162 -4.17 -8.38 12.22
C ASN A 162 -2.82 -8.49 12.92
N ARG A 163 -2.51 -9.66 13.50
CA ARG A 163 -1.24 -9.90 14.20
C ARG A 163 -0.05 -10.04 13.24
N VAL A 164 -0.22 -10.79 12.15
CA VAL A 164 0.81 -10.98 11.13
C VAL A 164 1.13 -9.66 10.44
N SER A 165 0.11 -8.87 10.11
CA SER A 165 0.30 -7.57 9.48
C SER A 165 1.13 -6.62 10.35
N GLN A 166 0.97 -6.65 11.68
CA GLN A 166 1.80 -5.85 12.60
C GLN A 166 3.29 -6.26 12.61
N LEU A 167 3.60 -7.54 12.39
CA LEU A 167 4.99 -8.03 12.35
C LEU A 167 5.66 -7.76 11.00
N VAL A 168 4.90 -7.84 9.91
CA VAL A 168 5.40 -7.63 8.55
C VAL A 168 5.52 -6.13 8.23
N ALA A 169 4.64 -5.30 8.79
CA ALA A 169 4.60 -3.85 8.57
C ALA A 169 5.96 -3.14 8.73
N PRO A 170 6.71 -3.32 9.85
CA PRO A 170 8.02 -2.69 9.96
C PRO A 170 9.05 -3.19 8.94
N LYS A 171 8.98 -4.48 8.57
CA LYS A 171 9.88 -5.06 7.55
C LYS A 171 9.59 -4.49 6.16
N ALA A 172 8.30 -4.28 5.86
CA ALA A 172 7.83 -3.64 4.63
C ALA A 172 8.42 -2.23 4.47
N MET A 173 8.27 -1.38 5.49
CA MET A 173 8.78 0.00 5.45
C MET A 173 10.31 0.05 5.31
N ARG A 174 11.05 -0.83 6.01
CA ARG A 174 12.51 -0.94 5.84
C ARG A 174 12.90 -1.33 4.42
N LYS A 175 12.13 -2.23 3.80
CA LYS A 175 12.39 -2.70 2.44
C LYS A 175 12.21 -1.57 1.43
N ILE A 176 11.15 -0.77 1.57
CA ILE A 176 10.94 0.43 0.74
C ILE A 176 12.14 1.38 0.91
N TYR A 177 12.51 1.73 2.14
CA TYR A 177 13.63 2.63 2.39
C TYR A 177 14.97 2.12 1.82
N LYS A 178 15.31 0.85 2.04
CA LYS A 178 16.51 0.21 1.45
C LYS A 178 16.47 0.20 -0.08
N ALA A 179 15.30 0.02 -0.69
CA ALA A 179 15.14 0.07 -2.13
C ALA A 179 15.34 1.50 -2.66
N SER A 180 14.84 2.51 -1.95
CA SER A 180 15.00 3.92 -2.33
C SER A 180 16.47 4.36 -2.31
N LEU A 181 17.26 3.90 -1.34
CA LEU A 181 18.71 4.15 -1.32
C LEU A 181 19.44 3.62 -2.56
N LYS A 182 18.98 2.49 -3.12
CA LYS A 182 19.61 1.84 -4.28
C LYS A 182 19.05 2.29 -5.63
N TYR A 183 17.91 2.99 -5.62
CA TYR A 183 17.17 3.30 -6.83
C TYR A 183 17.91 4.23 -7.81
N PRO A 184 18.56 5.34 -7.38
CA PRO A 184 19.23 6.24 -8.32
C PRO A 184 20.29 5.53 -9.16
N GLU A 185 21.09 4.66 -8.54
CA GLU A 185 22.12 3.90 -9.26
C GLU A 185 21.50 2.88 -10.22
N TRP A 186 20.44 2.21 -9.81
CA TRP A 186 19.73 1.25 -10.64
C TRP A 186 19.09 1.95 -11.85
N LYS A 187 18.33 3.03 -11.62
CA LYS A 187 17.56 3.73 -12.67
C LYS A 187 18.48 4.33 -13.75
N ARG A 188 19.66 4.81 -13.37
CA ARG A 188 20.70 5.28 -14.31
C ARG A 188 21.08 4.22 -15.36
N LYS A 189 20.99 2.93 -15.02
CA LYS A 189 21.32 1.79 -15.89
C LYS A 189 20.09 1.21 -16.61
N HIS A 190 18.87 1.66 -16.30
CA HIS A 190 17.61 1.07 -16.76
C HIS A 190 16.66 2.14 -17.27
N SER A 191 16.96 2.69 -18.45
CA SER A 191 16.14 3.72 -19.12
C SER A 191 15.84 4.91 -18.20
N PRO A 192 16.86 5.71 -17.82
CA PRO A 192 16.72 6.76 -16.80
C PRO A 192 15.67 7.82 -17.12
N GLN A 193 15.41 8.06 -18.41
CA GLN A 193 14.44 9.04 -18.88
C GLN A 193 13.00 8.51 -18.94
N LEU A 194 12.82 7.19 -18.83
CA LEU A 194 11.50 6.58 -18.88
C LEU A 194 10.86 6.63 -17.49
N LYS A 195 10.01 7.63 -17.28
CA LYS A 195 9.23 7.87 -16.06
C LYS A 195 7.80 8.29 -16.45
N PRO A 196 6.98 7.36 -16.96
CA PRO A 196 5.61 7.66 -17.44
C PRO A 196 4.67 8.19 -16.34
N TRP A 197 5.03 8.03 -15.06
CA TRP A 197 4.33 8.65 -13.91
C TRP A 197 4.65 10.15 -13.73
N LEU A 198 5.77 10.64 -14.28
CA LEU A 198 6.09 12.09 -14.33
C LEU A 198 5.79 12.70 -15.70
N TYR A 199 5.88 11.88 -16.76
CA TYR A 199 5.78 12.26 -18.16
C TYR A 199 4.72 11.39 -18.85
N PRO A 200 3.42 11.70 -18.71
CA PRO A 200 2.32 10.84 -19.18
C PRO A 200 2.37 10.51 -20.67
N GLU A 201 2.98 11.36 -21.49
CA GLU A 201 3.21 11.14 -22.93
C GLU A 201 4.10 9.93 -23.24
N GLN A 202 4.88 9.46 -22.27
CA GLN A 202 5.69 8.24 -22.39
C GLN A 202 4.88 6.96 -22.17
N ASN A 203 3.63 7.08 -21.71
CA ASN A 203 2.78 5.95 -21.39
C ASN A 203 2.23 5.29 -22.67
N SER A 204 2.31 3.97 -22.74
CA SER A 204 1.82 3.15 -23.86
C SER A 204 0.68 2.20 -23.45
N LEU A 205 0.21 2.29 -22.20
CA LEU A 205 -0.89 1.46 -21.69
C LEU A 205 -2.23 1.86 -22.31
N PRO A 206 -3.14 0.90 -22.52
CA PRO A 206 -4.48 1.20 -23.02
C PRO A 206 -5.31 1.95 -21.99
N CYS A 207 -6.15 2.84 -22.49
CA CYS A 207 -7.17 3.53 -21.72
C CYS A 207 -8.28 2.56 -21.28
N ILE A 208 -8.77 2.71 -20.05
CA ILE A 208 -9.92 1.95 -19.56
C ILE A 208 -11.05 2.90 -19.18
N ASP A 209 -12.26 2.57 -19.65
CA ASP A 209 -13.49 3.25 -19.25
C ASP A 209 -13.90 2.79 -17.83
N PRO A 210 -14.04 3.71 -16.85
CA PRO A 210 -14.54 3.37 -15.51
C PRO A 210 -15.86 2.60 -15.50
N SER A 211 -16.71 2.78 -16.53
CA SER A 211 -18.02 2.14 -16.64
C SER A 211 -17.95 0.62 -16.79
N ILE A 212 -16.84 0.08 -17.32
CA ILE A 212 -16.66 -1.37 -17.47
C ILE A 212 -16.18 -2.05 -16.18
N LEU A 213 -15.79 -1.25 -15.19
CA LEU A 213 -15.33 -1.73 -13.90
C LEU A 213 -16.48 -1.84 -12.91
N SER A 214 -16.37 -2.77 -11.97
CA SER A 214 -17.30 -2.86 -10.84
C SER A 214 -16.56 -2.82 -9.51
N LEU A 215 -17.19 -2.22 -8.50
CA LEU A 215 -16.58 -2.10 -7.18
C LEU A 215 -16.38 -3.47 -6.53
N GLN A 216 -15.18 -3.72 -6.02
CA GLN A 216 -14.90 -4.91 -5.21
C GLN A 216 -15.27 -4.64 -3.76
N ARG A 217 -16.50 -4.98 -3.34
CA ARG A 217 -16.92 -4.81 -1.95
C ARG A 217 -16.42 -5.94 -1.05
N ALA A 218 -16.15 -5.62 0.22
CA ALA A 218 -15.71 -6.59 1.22
C ALA A 218 -16.80 -7.60 1.63
N ASP A 219 -18.07 -7.18 1.63
CA ASP A 219 -19.27 -7.96 2.01
C ASP A 219 -19.78 -8.90 0.90
N SER A 220 -19.45 -8.62 -0.36
CA SER A 220 -20.03 -9.28 -1.53
C SER A 220 -19.37 -10.61 -1.95
N LEU A 221 -18.52 -11.25 -1.14
CA LEU A 221 -17.90 -12.53 -1.49
C LEU A 221 -17.73 -13.46 -0.28
N GLU A 222 -18.33 -14.65 -0.41
CA GLU A 222 -18.25 -15.91 0.34
C GLU A 222 -18.01 -15.79 1.86
N ASN A 223 -19.08 -16.02 2.64
CA ASN A 223 -19.03 -16.17 4.09
C ASN A 223 -18.09 -17.33 4.46
N ILE A 224 -17.05 -17.05 5.23
CA ILE A 224 -16.16 -18.07 5.80
C ILE A 224 -16.65 -18.36 7.21
N ASP A 225 -16.88 -19.64 7.50
CA ASP A 225 -17.31 -20.14 8.80
C ASP A 225 -16.17 -20.01 9.82
N GLU A 226 -16.34 -19.11 10.79
CA GLU A 226 -15.36 -18.78 11.84
C GLU A 226 -15.58 -19.58 13.15
N SER A 227 -16.46 -20.58 13.16
CA SER A 227 -16.88 -21.30 14.40
C SER A 227 -15.79 -22.14 15.09
N SER A 228 -14.61 -22.29 14.50
CA SER A 228 -13.55 -23.21 14.98
C SER A 228 -12.24 -22.53 15.42
N ALA A 229 -12.13 -21.20 15.37
CA ALA A 229 -10.90 -20.50 15.74
C ALA A 229 -10.81 -20.25 17.26
N ASN A 230 -10.19 -21.18 18.01
CA ASN A 230 -9.88 -20.98 19.43
C ASN A 230 -8.62 -20.12 19.64
N GLU A 231 -8.65 -19.23 20.63
CA GLU A 231 -7.50 -18.47 21.12
C GLU A 231 -6.56 -19.37 21.93
N GLU A 232 -5.59 -20.01 21.28
CA GLU A 232 -4.43 -20.54 21.98
C GLU A 232 -3.31 -19.48 22.03
N LYS A 233 -2.96 -19.04 23.23
CA LYS A 233 -1.80 -18.17 23.48
C LYS A 233 -0.51 -18.93 23.15
N PRO A 234 0.30 -18.54 22.16
CA PRO A 234 1.59 -19.20 21.96
C PRO A 234 2.65 -18.58 22.88
N ALA A 235 3.55 -19.45 23.33
CA ALA A 235 4.67 -19.16 24.21
C ALA A 235 5.63 -18.11 23.63
N LYS A 236 6.32 -17.40 24.54
CA LYS A 236 7.47 -16.55 24.21
C LYS A 236 8.54 -17.41 23.56
N ASP A 237 8.84 -17.17 22.29
CA ASP A 237 10.06 -17.68 21.67
C ASP A 237 11.05 -16.54 21.47
N GLN A 238 12.21 -16.71 22.09
CA GLN A 238 13.42 -15.91 21.97
C GLN A 238 14.33 -16.59 20.95
N SER A 239 14.45 -16.02 19.75
CA SER A 239 15.55 -16.18 18.76
C SER A 239 15.02 -15.60 17.44
N ASP A 240 15.69 -14.78 16.64
CA ASP A 240 17.12 -14.63 16.38
C ASP A 240 17.47 -13.14 16.17
N GLU A 241 18.55 -12.72 16.82
CA GLU A 241 19.41 -11.64 16.36
C GLU A 241 20.39 -12.23 15.33
N GLU A 242 20.37 -11.76 14.09
CA GLU A 242 21.51 -11.76 13.18
C GLU A 242 21.52 -10.36 12.52
N GLN A 243 22.27 -9.42 13.11
CA GLN A 243 23.66 -9.04 12.80
C GLN A 243 23.86 -8.47 11.38
N ASP A 244 24.26 -7.20 11.40
CA ASP A 244 24.79 -6.26 10.38
C ASP A 244 23.88 -5.74 9.23
#